data_AF-A0A2L0GLY0-F1
#
_entry.id   AF-A0A2L0GLY0-F1
#
_cell.length_a   1.000
_cell.length_b   1.000
_cell.length_c   1.000
_cell.angle_alpha   90.00
_cell.angle_beta   90.00
_cell.angle_gamma   90.00
#
_symmetry.space_group_name_H-M   'P 1'
#
loop_
_entity.id
_entity.type
_entity.pdbx_description
1 polymer ?
#
loop_
_entity_poly.entity_id
_entity_poly.type
_entity_poly.pdbx_seq_one_letter_code
_entity_poly.pdbx_strand_id
1 'polypeptide(L)'
;MMRAYWLAGAALMMASGAQAADPAQLDCMANSYTDEQTGQIDGLLPQIDMLSEAESPAMEALGMVAGTAVLTCAATHQWGEADFEPAIFFELGRLMEQAIRRHGPLSRDEVAKVDAALAKGDRSSLWTALEEQVALGVAGQTDEVSPRNAILFGAFMLELGIGTDEAKGEQVGAFLGAMAMQRSSRRAFAEQ
;
A
#
# COMPACT_ATOMS: atom_id res chain seq x y z
N MET A 1 28.12 -26.88 -61.21
CA MET A 1 27.99 -25.49 -60.70
C MET A 1 26.76 -25.44 -59.79
N MET A 2 26.94 -25.53 -58.48
CA MET A 2 25.86 -25.47 -57.48
C MET A 2 26.01 -24.16 -56.70
N ARG A 3 24.97 -23.32 -56.72
CA ARG A 3 24.90 -22.07 -55.96
C ARG A 3 24.33 -22.36 -54.57
N ALA A 4 25.14 -22.14 -53.53
CA ALA A 4 24.70 -22.12 -52.14
C ALA A 4 24.10 -20.74 -51.82
N TYR A 5 22.81 -20.70 -51.48
CA TYR A 5 22.16 -19.49 -50.96
C TYR A 5 22.37 -19.42 -49.45
N TRP A 6 23.14 -18.42 -49.02
CA TRP A 6 23.28 -17.99 -47.63
C TRP A 6 22.01 -17.26 -47.20
N LEU A 7 21.19 -17.89 -46.37
CA LEU A 7 20.11 -17.22 -45.63
C LEU A 7 20.69 -16.65 -44.33
N ALA A 8 21.25 -15.45 -44.41
CA ALA A 8 21.57 -14.63 -43.25
C ALA A 8 20.27 -13.97 -42.73
N GLY A 9 19.47 -14.72 -41.96
CA GLY A 9 18.32 -14.19 -41.25
C GLY A 9 18.78 -13.44 -40.01
N ALA A 10 18.77 -12.11 -40.06
CA ALA A 10 19.01 -11.25 -38.91
C ALA A 10 17.85 -11.40 -37.91
N ALA A 11 18.00 -12.31 -36.95
CA ALA A 11 17.19 -12.34 -35.75
C ALA A 11 17.59 -11.15 -34.87
N LEU A 12 17.03 -9.97 -35.17
CA LEU A 12 16.96 -8.88 -34.21
C LEU A 12 16.02 -9.35 -33.09
N MET A 13 16.63 -9.99 -32.09
CA MET A 13 16.04 -10.18 -30.77
C MET A 13 15.58 -8.79 -30.31
N MET A 14 14.28 -8.54 -30.38
CA MET A 14 13.68 -7.43 -29.66
C MET A 14 13.85 -7.75 -28.18
N ALA A 15 15.00 -7.34 -27.63
CA ALA A 15 15.15 -7.11 -26.21
C ALA A 15 14.23 -5.94 -25.88
N SER A 16 12.93 -6.21 -25.79
CA SER A 16 11.98 -5.38 -25.07
C SER A 16 12.50 -5.33 -23.64
N GLY A 17 13.32 -4.32 -23.35
CA GLY A 17 13.78 -4.06 -22.00
C GLY A 17 12.55 -3.99 -21.12
N ALA A 18 12.55 -4.76 -20.05
CA ALA A 18 11.63 -4.56 -18.94
C ALA A 18 11.71 -3.06 -18.62
N GLN A 19 10.64 -2.34 -18.95
CA GLN A 19 10.51 -0.95 -18.55
C GLN A 19 10.24 -1.04 -17.05
N ALA A 20 11.24 -0.68 -16.25
CA ALA A 20 11.08 -0.56 -14.81
C ALA A 20 9.77 0.16 -14.54
N ALA A 21 8.88 -0.46 -13.78
CA ALA A 21 7.53 0.05 -13.62
C ALA A 21 7.62 1.40 -12.89
N ASP A 22 7.06 2.45 -13.49
CA ASP A 22 7.11 3.79 -12.90
C ASP A 22 6.12 3.84 -11.72
N PRO A 23 6.56 4.09 -10.47
CA PRO A 23 5.68 4.13 -9.30
C PRO A 23 4.59 5.20 -9.39
N ALA A 24 4.73 6.19 -10.27
CA ALA A 24 3.66 7.15 -10.56
C ALA A 24 2.46 6.51 -11.26
N GLN A 25 2.64 5.36 -11.92
CA GLN A 25 1.55 4.61 -12.54
C GLN A 25 0.56 4.08 -11.51
N LEU A 26 0.97 3.82 -10.27
CA LEU A 26 0.07 3.40 -9.20
C LEU A 26 -1.05 4.42 -8.92
N ASP A 27 -0.82 5.71 -9.24
CA ASP A 27 -1.81 6.77 -9.04
C ASP A 27 -3.00 6.68 -10.02
N CYS A 28 -2.94 5.84 -11.07
CA CYS A 28 -4.07 5.63 -11.98
C CYS A 28 -5.27 5.00 -11.25
N MET A 29 -5.05 4.21 -10.19
CA MET A 29 -6.10 3.45 -9.52
C MET A 29 -7.14 4.35 -8.86
N ALA A 30 -6.72 5.50 -8.34
CA ALA A 30 -7.64 6.48 -7.77
C ALA A 30 -8.65 7.03 -8.78
N ASN A 31 -8.35 6.94 -10.08
CA ASN A 31 -9.19 7.46 -11.17
C ASN A 31 -9.81 6.35 -12.04
N SER A 32 -9.59 5.07 -11.71
CA SER A 32 -10.10 3.95 -12.51
C SER A 32 -11.45 3.41 -12.03
N TYR A 33 -11.95 3.92 -10.91
CA TYR A 33 -13.28 3.56 -10.40
C TYR A 33 -14.41 4.19 -11.21
N THR A 34 -15.47 3.41 -11.44
CA THR A 34 -16.75 3.94 -11.91
C THR A 34 -17.50 4.66 -10.78
N ASP A 35 -18.55 5.42 -11.12
CA ASP A 35 -19.42 6.06 -10.12
C ASP A 35 -20.07 5.03 -9.19
N GLU A 36 -20.43 3.86 -9.72
CA GLU A 36 -21.02 2.76 -8.95
C GLU A 36 -20.00 2.18 -7.95
N GLN A 37 -18.77 1.93 -8.41
CA GLN A 37 -17.69 1.45 -7.54
C GLN A 37 -17.31 2.49 -6.47
N THR A 38 -17.30 3.77 -6.84
CA THR A 38 -17.06 4.87 -5.90
C THR A 38 -18.14 4.90 -4.81
N GLY A 39 -19.41 4.75 -5.18
CA GLY A 39 -20.51 4.62 -4.23
C GLY A 39 -20.41 3.38 -3.34
N GLN A 40 -19.96 2.25 -3.92
CA GLN A 40 -19.68 1.03 -3.15
C GLN A 40 -18.55 1.26 -2.14
N ILE A 41 -17.43 1.86 -2.55
CA ILE A 41 -16.31 2.21 -1.66
C ILE A 41 -16.83 3.08 -0.52
N ASP A 42 -17.50 4.20 -0.82
CA ASP A 42 -18.03 5.12 0.19
C ASP A 42 -19.00 4.43 1.17
N GLY A 43 -19.73 3.41 0.73
CA GLY A 43 -20.56 2.57 1.59
C GLY A 43 -19.78 1.57 2.45
N LEU A 44 -18.64 1.07 1.96
CA LEU A 44 -17.79 0.10 2.66
C LEU A 44 -16.88 0.74 3.70
N LEU A 45 -16.27 1.91 3.40
CA LEU A 45 -15.27 2.53 4.27
C LEU A 45 -15.73 2.71 5.74
N PRO A 46 -16.98 3.12 6.04
CA PRO A 46 -17.45 3.25 7.43
C PRO A 46 -17.63 1.91 8.17
N GLN A 47 -17.66 0.78 7.45
CA GLN A 47 -17.83 -0.55 8.01
C GLN A 47 -16.51 -1.24 8.33
N ILE A 48 -15.39 -0.63 7.92
CA ILE A 48 -14.06 -1.17 8.13
C ILE A 48 -13.60 -0.82 9.53
N ASP A 49 -13.61 -1.82 10.41
CA ASP A 49 -12.94 -1.76 11.69
C ASP A 49 -11.53 -2.38 11.55
N MET A 50 -10.54 -1.50 11.42
CA MET A 50 -9.13 -1.83 11.26
C MET A 50 -8.52 -2.55 12.46
N LEU A 51 -9.17 -2.51 13.61
CA LEU A 51 -8.70 -3.15 14.85
C LEU A 51 -9.41 -4.48 15.12
N SER A 52 -10.49 -4.77 14.39
CA SER A 52 -11.20 -6.05 14.45
C SER A 52 -10.50 -7.14 13.62
N GLU A 53 -10.98 -8.38 13.72
CA GLU A 53 -10.42 -9.51 12.99
C GLU A 53 -10.34 -9.25 11.48
N ALA A 54 -9.26 -9.73 10.86
CA ALA A 54 -8.94 -9.49 9.45
C ALA A 54 -10.02 -9.98 8.47
N GLU A 55 -10.91 -10.88 8.90
CA GLU A 55 -11.98 -11.48 8.09
C GLU A 55 -13.27 -10.62 8.11
N SER A 56 -13.15 -9.31 7.92
CA SER A 56 -14.32 -8.46 7.73
C SER A 56 -14.88 -8.60 6.31
N PRO A 57 -16.18 -8.92 6.14
CA PRO A 57 -16.82 -8.94 4.82
C PRO A 57 -16.69 -7.61 4.06
N ALA A 58 -16.60 -6.49 4.80
CA ALA A 58 -16.38 -5.18 4.20
C ALA A 58 -14.96 -5.05 3.62
N MET A 59 -13.96 -5.63 4.27
CA MET A 59 -12.58 -5.65 3.79
C MET A 59 -12.43 -6.56 2.56
N GLU A 60 -13.06 -7.74 2.57
CA GLU A 60 -13.12 -8.63 1.40
C GLU A 60 -13.76 -7.93 0.19
N ALA A 61 -14.91 -7.28 0.41
CA ALA A 61 -15.58 -6.50 -0.62
C ALA A 61 -14.73 -5.32 -1.13
N LEU A 62 -14.01 -4.64 -0.23
CA LEU A 62 -13.09 -3.57 -0.61
C LEU A 62 -11.95 -4.12 -1.48
N GLY A 63 -11.40 -5.28 -1.13
CA GLY A 63 -10.37 -5.97 -1.91
C GLY A 63 -10.81 -6.33 -3.33
N MET A 64 -12.05 -6.79 -3.50
CA MET A 64 -12.60 -7.06 -4.85
C MET A 64 -12.69 -5.78 -5.70
N VAL A 65 -13.13 -4.67 -5.09
CA VAL A 65 -13.22 -3.38 -5.80
C VAL A 65 -11.82 -2.86 -6.15
N ALA A 66 -10.89 -2.88 -5.20
CA ALA A 66 -9.49 -2.50 -5.41
C ALA A 66 -8.83 -3.34 -6.52
N GLY A 67 -9.05 -4.66 -6.52
CA GLY A 67 -8.55 -5.57 -7.56
C GLY A 67 -9.04 -5.21 -8.96
N THR A 68 -10.26 -4.67 -9.08
CA THR A 68 -10.79 -4.20 -10.38
C THR A 68 -10.06 -2.95 -10.88
N ALA A 69 -9.75 -2.02 -9.98
CA ALA A 69 -8.94 -0.84 -10.30
C ALA A 69 -7.51 -1.23 -10.71
N VAL A 70 -6.89 -2.16 -9.98
CA VAL A 70 -5.57 -2.73 -10.31
C VAL A 70 -5.57 -3.35 -11.70
N LEU A 71 -6.55 -4.20 -12.03
CA LEU A 71 -6.63 -4.85 -13.34
C LEU A 71 -6.79 -3.84 -14.49
N THR A 72 -7.59 -2.80 -14.28
CA THR A 72 -7.79 -1.72 -15.27
C THR A 72 -6.48 -0.97 -15.54
N CYS A 73 -5.76 -0.64 -14.47
CA CYS A 73 -4.46 0.00 -14.53
C CYS A 73 -3.38 -0.88 -15.15
N ALA A 74 -3.32 -2.15 -14.74
CA ALA A 74 -2.40 -3.14 -15.28
C ALA A 74 -2.55 -3.31 -16.80
N ALA A 75 -3.79 -3.37 -17.30
CA ALA A 75 -4.07 -3.43 -18.73
C ALA A 75 -3.64 -2.15 -19.47
N THR A 76 -3.81 -0.98 -18.84
CA THR A 76 -3.44 0.32 -19.42
C THR A 76 -1.93 0.51 -19.51
N HIS A 77 -1.20 0.05 -18.49
CA HIS A 77 0.24 0.24 -18.34
C HIS A 77 1.08 -1.00 -18.70
N GLN A 78 0.43 -2.09 -19.11
CA GLN A 78 1.08 -3.36 -19.48
C GLN A 78 1.89 -3.97 -18.33
N TRP A 79 1.36 -3.92 -17.11
CA TRP A 79 1.98 -4.50 -15.93
C TRP A 79 2.13 -6.02 -16.04
N GLY A 80 3.25 -6.54 -15.55
CA GLY A 80 3.51 -7.97 -15.42
C GLY A 80 2.92 -8.56 -14.14
N GLU A 81 2.99 -9.89 -14.00
CA GLU A 81 2.47 -10.60 -12.81
C GLU A 81 3.07 -10.09 -11.49
N ALA A 82 4.37 -9.73 -11.52
CA ALA A 82 5.11 -9.24 -10.36
C ALA A 82 4.64 -7.85 -9.85
N ASP A 83 3.90 -7.10 -10.68
CA ASP A 83 3.42 -5.76 -10.35
C ASP A 83 2.09 -5.77 -9.59
N PHE A 84 1.33 -6.88 -9.70
CA PHE A 84 -0.03 -6.99 -9.16
C PHE A 84 -0.08 -6.92 -7.64
N GLU A 85 0.75 -7.70 -6.96
CA GLU A 85 0.74 -7.77 -5.50
C GLU A 85 1.09 -6.41 -4.87
N PRO A 86 2.18 -5.72 -5.25
CA PRO A 86 2.43 -4.36 -4.78
C PRO A 86 1.29 -3.40 -5.09
N ALA A 87 0.70 -3.46 -6.29
CA ALA A 87 -0.40 -2.57 -6.68
C ALA A 87 -1.67 -2.79 -5.84
N ILE A 88 -2.03 -4.05 -5.55
CA ILE A 88 -3.16 -4.38 -4.66
C ILE A 88 -2.92 -3.80 -3.27
N PHE A 89 -1.74 -4.03 -2.68
CA PHE A 89 -1.43 -3.49 -1.36
C PHE A 89 -1.37 -1.96 -1.34
N PHE A 90 -0.84 -1.35 -2.41
CA PHE A 90 -0.86 0.10 -2.53
C PHE A 90 -2.29 0.65 -2.46
N GLU A 91 -3.18 0.07 -3.25
CA GLU A 91 -4.55 0.56 -3.34
C GLU A 91 -5.37 0.27 -2.08
N LEU A 92 -5.20 -0.91 -1.47
CA LEU A 92 -5.80 -1.20 -0.16
C LEU A 92 -5.32 -0.23 0.91
N GLY A 93 -4.00 0.02 1.00
CA GLY A 93 -3.44 1.00 1.92
C GLY A 93 -4.01 2.40 1.71
N ARG A 94 -4.21 2.83 0.45
CA ARG A 94 -4.81 4.12 0.11
C ARG A 94 -6.28 4.21 0.55
N LEU A 95 -7.07 3.17 0.30
CA LEU A 95 -8.47 3.11 0.69
C LEU A 95 -8.64 3.03 2.22
N MET A 96 -7.79 2.27 2.91
CA MET A 96 -7.76 2.21 4.38
C MET A 96 -7.37 3.56 5.01
N GLU A 97 -6.38 4.25 4.44
CA GLU A 97 -6.04 5.62 4.86
C GLU A 97 -7.24 6.56 4.67
N GLN A 98 -7.92 6.47 3.54
CA GLN A 98 -9.14 7.24 3.26
C GLN A 98 -10.27 6.93 4.26
N ALA A 99 -10.46 5.66 4.61
CA ALA A 99 -11.41 5.24 5.65
C ALA A 99 -11.09 5.93 6.98
N ILE A 100 -9.84 5.86 7.42
CA ILE A 100 -9.41 6.45 8.69
C ILE A 100 -9.61 7.97 8.69
N ARG A 101 -9.21 8.65 7.61
CA ARG A 101 -9.32 10.12 7.51
C ARG A 101 -10.77 10.63 7.48
N ARG A 102 -11.72 9.85 6.94
CA ARG A 102 -13.12 10.28 6.75
C ARG A 102 -14.07 9.73 7.81
N HIS A 103 -13.85 8.50 8.24
CA HIS A 103 -14.78 7.71 9.06
C HIS A 103 -14.12 7.07 10.28
N GLY A 104 -12.79 7.12 10.36
CA GLY A 104 -12.03 6.49 11.44
C GLY A 104 -12.25 7.15 12.80
N PRO A 105 -11.80 6.48 13.87
CA PRO A 105 -11.91 6.96 15.24
C PRO A 105 -10.93 8.09 15.59
N LEU A 106 -9.99 8.40 14.69
CA LEU A 106 -9.12 9.56 14.81
C LEU A 106 -9.85 10.82 14.35
N SER A 107 -9.86 11.84 15.19
CA SER A 107 -10.31 13.17 14.80
C SER A 107 -9.37 13.79 13.76
N ARG A 108 -9.87 14.78 13.02
CA ARG A 108 -9.06 15.52 12.02
C ARG A 108 -7.80 16.14 12.63
N ASP A 109 -7.90 16.65 13.86
CA ASP A 109 -6.77 17.26 14.57
C ASP A 109 -5.73 16.20 14.97
N GLU A 110 -6.16 14.99 15.32
CA GLU A 110 -5.25 13.87 15.61
C GLU A 110 -4.54 13.39 14.34
N VAL A 111 -5.26 13.24 13.24
CA VAL A 111 -4.66 12.94 11.93
C VAL A 111 -3.63 14.00 11.54
N ALA A 112 -3.99 15.29 11.66
CA ALA A 112 -3.08 16.38 11.35
C ALA A 112 -1.82 16.40 12.26
N LYS A 113 -1.96 16.02 13.54
CA LYS A 113 -0.81 15.84 14.44
C LYS A 113 0.12 14.72 13.97
N VAL A 114 -0.42 13.59 13.55
CA VAL A 114 0.36 12.49 12.99
C VAL A 114 1.10 12.95 11.72
N ASP A 115 0.38 13.57 10.78
CA ASP A 115 0.96 14.11 9.55
C ASP A 115 2.11 15.11 9.85
N ALA A 116 1.88 16.05 10.77
CA ALA A 116 2.89 17.03 11.17
C ALA A 116 4.11 16.40 11.85
N ALA A 117 3.91 15.37 12.68
CA ALA A 117 5.01 14.65 13.31
C ALA A 117 5.84 13.86 12.28
N LEU A 118 5.20 13.19 11.31
CA LEU A 118 5.89 12.47 10.25
C LEU A 118 6.68 13.41 9.32
N ALA A 119 6.21 14.64 9.11
CA ALA A 119 6.92 15.65 8.32
C ALA A 119 8.17 16.24 9.02
N LYS A 120 8.38 15.95 10.30
CA LYS A 120 9.46 16.53 11.11
C LYS A 120 10.69 15.62 11.14
N GLY A 121 11.82 16.15 10.71
CA GLY A 121 13.13 15.49 10.80
C GLY A 121 13.26 14.26 9.90
N ASP A 122 14.29 13.45 10.14
CA ASP A 122 14.45 12.17 9.47
C ASP A 122 13.61 11.09 10.16
N ARG A 123 12.68 10.48 9.41
CA ARG A 123 11.81 9.38 9.87
C ARG A 123 12.16 8.04 9.20
N SER A 124 13.30 7.94 8.52
CA SER A 124 13.75 6.73 7.83
C SER A 124 13.65 5.48 8.69
N SER A 125 14.18 5.52 9.92
CA SER A 125 14.16 4.38 10.85
C SER A 125 12.75 4.01 11.31
N LEU A 126 11.87 4.98 11.52
CA LEU A 126 10.47 4.73 11.86
C LEU A 126 9.75 4.04 10.71
N TRP A 127 9.94 4.53 9.49
CA TRP A 127 9.34 3.94 8.29
C TRP A 127 9.82 2.53 8.00
N THR A 128 11.12 2.27 8.13
CA THR A 128 11.66 0.90 8.02
C THR A 128 10.99 -0.03 9.03
N ALA A 129 10.88 0.39 10.30
CA ALA A 129 10.22 -0.42 11.33
C ALA A 129 8.73 -0.68 11.02
N LEU A 130 7.99 0.32 10.55
CA LEU A 130 6.58 0.18 10.16
C LEU A 130 6.41 -0.79 8.99
N GLU A 131 7.27 -0.70 7.98
CA GLU A 131 7.18 -1.56 6.79
C GLU A 131 7.58 -3.00 7.08
N GLU A 132 8.57 -3.22 7.94
CA GLU A 132 8.88 -4.55 8.48
C GLU A 132 7.64 -5.15 9.16
N GLN A 133 6.95 -4.36 10.00
CA GLN A 133 5.75 -4.83 10.69
C GLN A 133 4.60 -5.13 9.72
N VAL A 134 4.39 -4.30 8.69
CA VAL A 134 3.40 -4.56 7.65
C VAL A 134 3.74 -5.83 6.88
N ALA A 135 5.00 -6.04 6.52
CA ALA A 135 5.44 -7.24 5.80
C ALA A 135 5.21 -8.52 6.62
N LEU A 136 5.46 -8.48 7.94
CA LEU A 136 5.14 -9.58 8.84
C LEU A 136 3.63 -9.86 8.88
N GLY A 137 2.82 -8.82 9.04
CA GLY A 137 1.36 -8.94 9.06
C GLY A 137 0.79 -9.53 7.76
N VAL A 138 1.29 -9.07 6.60
CA VAL A 138 0.92 -9.62 5.28
C VAL A 138 1.34 -11.08 5.14
N ALA A 139 2.50 -11.47 5.68
CA ALA A 139 2.95 -12.85 5.70
C ALA A 139 2.17 -13.75 6.69
N GLY A 140 1.14 -13.22 7.36
CA GLY A 140 0.36 -13.93 8.39
C GLY A 140 1.15 -14.18 9.66
N GLN A 141 2.28 -13.49 9.85
CA GLN A 141 3.10 -13.60 11.04
C GLN A 141 2.57 -12.63 12.09
N THR A 142 2.14 -13.17 13.23
CA THR A 142 1.73 -12.39 14.40
C THR A 142 2.88 -12.21 15.39
N ASP A 143 4.12 -12.27 14.89
CA ASP A 143 5.30 -12.16 15.74
C ASP A 143 5.28 -10.85 16.54
N GLU A 144 5.78 -10.95 17.77
CA GLU A 144 5.88 -9.81 18.66
C GLU A 144 6.77 -8.74 18.02
N VAL A 145 6.31 -7.48 18.05
CA VAL A 145 7.06 -6.33 17.56
C VAL A 145 8.47 -6.38 18.17
N SER A 146 9.50 -6.34 17.32
CA SER A 146 10.87 -6.43 17.82
C SER A 146 11.13 -5.34 18.89
N PRO A 147 11.94 -5.60 19.94
CA PRO A 147 12.18 -4.61 20.99
C PRO A 147 12.70 -3.26 20.46
N ARG A 148 13.46 -3.30 19.36
CA ARG A 148 13.92 -2.09 18.65
C ARG A 148 12.75 -1.32 18.03
N ASN A 149 11.85 -2.00 17.31
CA ASN A 149 10.72 -1.37 16.66
C ASN A 149 9.72 -0.85 17.70
N ALA A 150 9.52 -1.58 18.79
CA ALA A 150 8.70 -1.14 19.92
C ALA A 150 9.19 0.19 20.54
N ILE A 151 10.51 0.37 20.68
CA ILE A 151 11.10 1.64 21.15
C ILE A 151 10.79 2.79 20.17
N LEU A 152 10.94 2.55 18.86
CA LEU A 152 10.67 3.57 17.84
C LEU A 152 9.20 3.97 17.82
N PHE A 153 8.29 3.00 17.87
CA PHE A 153 6.85 3.23 17.91
C PHE A 153 6.46 3.97 19.20
N GLY A 154 6.94 3.50 20.35
CA GLY A 154 6.69 4.14 21.64
C GLY A 154 7.18 5.59 21.70
N ALA A 155 8.39 5.87 21.19
CA ALA A 155 8.93 7.22 21.12
C ALA A 155 8.07 8.14 20.23
N PHE A 156 7.56 7.63 19.10
CA PHE A 156 6.66 8.37 18.23
C PHE A 156 5.31 8.66 18.89
N MET A 157 4.71 7.67 19.57
CA MET A 157 3.46 7.86 20.31
C MET A 157 3.60 8.86 21.47
N LEU A 158 4.76 8.88 22.15
CA LEU A 158 5.08 9.89 23.16
C LEU A 158 5.21 11.30 22.55
N GLU A 159 5.83 11.44 21.37
CA GLU A 159 5.92 12.72 20.66
C GLU A 159 4.53 13.27 20.28
N LEU A 160 3.60 12.38 19.92
CA LEU A 160 2.22 12.75 19.62
C LEU A 160 1.39 13.12 20.87
N GLY A 161 1.90 12.82 22.07
CA GLY A 161 1.16 12.96 23.32
C GLY A 161 0.06 11.92 23.51
N ILE A 162 0.19 10.76 22.86
CA ILE A 162 -0.81 9.68 22.83
C ILE A 162 -0.37 8.47 23.69
N GLY A 163 0.89 8.41 24.11
CA GLY A 163 1.52 7.20 24.70
C GLY A 163 0.91 6.61 25.98
N THR A 164 -0.17 7.16 26.54
CA THR A 164 -0.91 6.59 27.67
C THR A 164 -2.32 6.08 27.32
N ASP A 165 -2.82 6.37 26.11
CA ASP A 165 -4.11 5.90 25.62
C ASP A 165 -3.87 4.75 24.63
N GLU A 166 -4.07 3.52 25.11
CA GLU A 166 -3.83 2.30 24.35
C GLU A 166 -4.69 2.22 23.08
N ALA A 167 -6.00 2.48 23.22
CA ALA A 167 -6.92 2.47 22.09
C ALA A 167 -6.52 3.52 21.04
N LYS A 168 -6.08 4.70 21.47
CA LYS A 168 -5.58 5.71 20.54
C LYS A 168 -4.25 5.31 19.90
N GLY A 169 -3.37 4.65 20.65
CA GLY A 169 -2.12 4.10 20.13
C GLY A 169 -2.35 3.08 19.01
N GLU A 170 -3.31 2.17 19.19
CA GLU A 170 -3.72 1.20 18.17
C GLU A 170 -4.27 1.89 16.92
N GLN A 171 -5.14 2.90 17.09
CA GLN A 171 -5.71 3.66 15.96
C GLN A 171 -4.64 4.39 15.14
N VAL A 172 -3.66 5.01 15.82
CA VAL A 172 -2.51 5.63 15.14
C VAL A 172 -1.64 4.56 14.47
N GLY A 173 -1.44 3.41 15.11
CA GLY A 173 -0.73 2.27 14.53
C GLY A 173 -1.37 1.79 13.23
N ALA A 174 -2.70 1.60 13.21
CA ALA A 174 -3.46 1.22 12.02
C ALA A 174 -3.34 2.26 10.90
N PHE A 175 -3.37 3.55 11.25
CA PHE A 175 -3.18 4.65 10.30
C PHE A 175 -1.77 4.65 9.69
N LEU A 176 -0.74 4.50 10.52
CA LEU A 176 0.65 4.37 10.07
C LEU A 176 0.86 3.11 9.22
N GLY A 177 0.19 2.00 9.56
CA GLY A 177 0.22 0.76 8.79
C GLY A 177 -0.32 0.94 7.36
N ALA A 178 -1.46 1.63 7.21
CA ALA A 178 -2.03 1.95 5.90
C ALA A 178 -1.08 2.82 5.05
N MET A 179 -0.41 3.80 5.66
CA MET A 179 0.59 4.63 4.98
C MET A 179 1.86 3.83 4.63
N ALA A 180 2.33 2.97 5.55
CA ALA A 180 3.51 2.13 5.34
C ALA A 180 3.28 1.09 4.23
N MET A 181 2.07 0.54 4.12
CA MET A 181 1.66 -0.34 3.02
C MET A 181 1.78 0.36 1.66
N GLN A 182 1.33 1.61 1.54
CA GLN A 182 1.52 2.39 0.31
C GLN A 182 3.01 2.62 0.02
N ARG A 183 3.80 2.94 1.05
CA ARG A 183 5.23 3.24 0.89
C ARG A 183 6.07 2.02 0.52
N SER A 184 5.80 0.86 1.13
CA SER A 184 6.46 -0.40 0.80
C SER A 184 6.08 -0.87 -0.60
N SER A 185 4.79 -0.79 -0.96
CA SER A 185 4.31 -1.14 -2.29
C SER A 185 4.92 -0.28 -3.39
N ARG A 186 5.03 1.04 -3.21
CA ARG A 186 5.69 1.90 -4.21
C ARG A 186 7.15 1.51 -4.44
N ARG A 187 7.88 1.08 -3.41
CA ARG A 187 9.25 0.60 -3.58
C ARG A 187 9.29 -0.75 -4.29
N ALA A 188 8.51 -1.72 -3.81
CA ALA A 188 8.46 -3.05 -4.41
C ALA A 188 8.11 -2.96 -5.90
N PHE A 189 7.17 -2.09 -6.25
CA PHE A 189 6.77 -1.81 -7.63
C PHE A 189 7.91 -1.19 -8.47
N ALA A 190 8.74 -0.30 -7.88
CA ALA A 190 9.87 0.31 -8.56
C ALA A 190 11.07 -0.63 -8.78
N GLU A 191 11.12 -1.72 -8.02
CA GLU A 191 12.24 -2.68 -7.99
C GLU A 191 12.07 -3.83 -8.99
N GLN A 192 10.90 -3.92 -9.66
CA GLN A 192 10.61 -4.90 -10.73
C GLN A 192 11.23 -4.51 -12.08
#